data_AF-A0A4Y7QL83-F1
#
_entry.id   AF-A0A4Y7QL83-F1
#
_cell.length_a   1.000
_cell.length_b   1.000
_cell.length_c   1.000
_cell.angle_alpha   90.00
_cell.angle_beta   90.00
_cell.angle_gamma   90.00
#
_symmetry.space_group_name_H-M   'P 1'
#
loop_
_entity.id
_entity.type
_entity.pdbx_description
1 polymer ?
#
loop_
_entity_poly.entity_id
_entity_poly.type
_entity_poly.pdbx_seq_one_letter_code
_entity_poly.pdbx_strand_id
1 'polypeptide(L)'
;MSSVTVTFVTYHEPLSTNLMPITPELRTYALSAYRNLLRAASDTFSGDGQVLQAFRAKVRAETIKGRVETDPVSYEANVKHAQEVAAVLRRNVVQGVQVRSTAKSDDGKDVWRLRINEHTELGSNETIKQASCGLPKADDANNRRARKRDAKRLKEGETAAIHAVSDIPLSSSSIVDAESNDTTLPRNYSALKRAHKERKLPTLREEDLEESFVRGMGSGPGGQSINKTNNNVQLLHKPTGIRVNCQETRSLSQNRMFARRILLAKLDQLENPGISKTDLIRAKMNERERRRRKKAKKKAKTTEQAN
;
A
#
# COMPACT_ATOMS: atom_id res chain seq x y z
N MET A 1 -70.98 -40.84 -33.66
CA MET A 1 -69.55 -41.11 -33.39
C MET A 1 -68.73 -40.55 -34.53
N SER A 2 -68.23 -39.32 -34.36
CA SER A 2 -67.28 -38.70 -35.30
C SER A 2 -66.35 -37.85 -34.45
N SER A 3 -65.14 -38.35 -34.23
CA SER A 3 -64.12 -37.77 -33.35
C SER A 3 -63.56 -36.48 -33.95
N VAL A 4 -63.77 -35.35 -33.27
CA VAL A 4 -63.09 -34.08 -33.56
C VAL A 4 -61.77 -34.07 -32.79
N THR A 5 -60.67 -34.38 -33.47
CA THR A 5 -59.32 -34.25 -32.93
C THR A 5 -58.85 -32.81 -33.07
N VAL A 6 -58.80 -32.08 -31.95
CA VAL A 6 -58.20 -30.75 -31.84
C VAL A 6 -56.69 -30.92 -31.66
N THR A 7 -55.91 -30.65 -32.71
CA THR A 7 -54.45 -30.63 -32.65
C THR A 7 -53.97 -29.29 -32.11
N PHE A 8 -53.53 -29.27 -30.84
CA PHE A 8 -52.79 -28.15 -30.27
C PHE A 8 -51.37 -28.13 -30.85
N VAL A 9 -51.07 -27.14 -31.71
CA VAL A 9 -49.70 -26.85 -32.13
C VAL A 9 -49.05 -26.03 -31.02
N THR A 10 -48.36 -26.71 -30.10
CA THR A 10 -47.49 -26.05 -29.12
C THR A 10 -46.22 -25.60 -29.85
N TYR A 11 -46.14 -24.31 -30.17
CA TYR A 11 -44.87 -23.67 -30.55
C TYR A 11 -43.96 -23.68 -29.32
N HIS A 12 -43.02 -24.62 -29.28
CA HIS A 12 -41.91 -24.55 -28.36
C HIS A 12 -40.88 -23.60 -28.98
N GLU A 13 -40.90 -22.33 -28.54
CA GLU A 13 -39.76 -21.44 -28.79
C GLU A 13 -38.52 -22.10 -28.17
N PRO A 14 -37.44 -22.35 -28.95
CA PRO A 14 -36.17 -22.67 -28.34
C PRO A 14 -35.65 -21.38 -27.72
N LEU A 15 -35.59 -21.34 -26.38
CA LEU A 15 -34.78 -20.37 -25.66
C LEU A 15 -33.35 -20.46 -26.22
N SER A 16 -33.06 -19.54 -27.14
CA SER A 16 -31.73 -19.25 -27.62
C SER A 16 -30.88 -18.96 -26.39
N THR A 17 -30.06 -19.94 -25.99
CA THR A 17 -28.92 -19.72 -25.14
C THR A 17 -27.98 -18.83 -25.94
N ASN A 18 -28.13 -17.52 -25.78
CA ASN A 18 -27.17 -16.53 -26.22
C ASN A 18 -25.84 -16.80 -25.51
N LEU A 19 -25.06 -17.76 -26.02
CA LEU A 19 -23.63 -17.83 -25.79
C LEU A 19 -23.06 -16.60 -26.51
N MET A 20 -23.00 -15.48 -25.80
CA MET A 20 -22.27 -14.31 -26.29
C MET A 20 -20.84 -14.76 -26.59
N PRO A 21 -20.39 -14.68 -27.85
CA PRO A 21 -19.04 -15.09 -28.19
C PRO A 21 -18.05 -14.17 -27.48
N ILE A 22 -16.90 -14.73 -27.09
CA ILE A 22 -15.83 -13.97 -26.42
C ILE A 22 -15.47 -12.75 -27.28
N THR A 23 -15.68 -11.56 -26.70
CA THR A 23 -15.46 -10.29 -27.39
C THR A 23 -13.98 -10.14 -27.80
N PRO A 24 -13.69 -9.45 -28.91
CA PRO A 24 -12.30 -9.19 -29.32
C PRO A 24 -11.54 -8.41 -28.24
N GLU A 25 -12.20 -7.55 -27.49
CA GLU A 25 -11.61 -6.81 -26.36
C GLU A 25 -11.10 -7.77 -25.26
N LEU A 26 -11.92 -8.73 -24.83
CA LEU A 26 -11.52 -9.74 -23.85
C LEU A 26 -10.32 -10.56 -24.33
N ARG A 27 -10.26 -10.88 -25.63
CA ARG A 27 -9.11 -11.57 -26.24
C ARG A 27 -7.84 -10.71 -26.20
N THR A 28 -7.95 -9.42 -26.52
CA THR A 28 -6.80 -8.50 -26.43
C THR A 28 -6.31 -8.34 -24.99
N TYR A 29 -7.24 -8.25 -24.04
CA TYR A 29 -6.96 -8.19 -22.61
C TYR A 29 -6.27 -9.46 -22.13
N ALA A 30 -6.72 -10.65 -22.55
CA ALA A 30 -6.07 -11.93 -22.27
C ALA A 30 -4.63 -11.99 -22.80
N LEU A 31 -4.38 -11.52 -24.03
CA LEU A 31 -3.03 -11.45 -24.61
C LEU A 31 -2.13 -10.51 -23.80
N SER A 32 -2.67 -9.39 -23.33
CA SER A 32 -1.93 -8.45 -22.47
C SER A 32 -1.58 -9.10 -21.12
N ALA A 33 -2.52 -9.81 -20.50
CA ALA A 33 -2.33 -10.52 -19.24
C ALA A 33 -1.27 -11.62 -19.36
N TYR A 34 -1.32 -12.41 -20.44
CA TYR A 34 -0.35 -13.46 -20.74
C TYR A 34 1.07 -12.90 -20.90
N ARG A 35 1.24 -11.82 -21.68
CA ARG A 35 2.53 -11.14 -21.85
C ARG A 35 3.03 -10.58 -20.52
N ASN A 36 2.13 -9.98 -19.74
CA ASN A 36 2.43 -9.42 -18.44
C ASN A 36 2.95 -10.48 -17.46
N LEU A 37 2.27 -11.62 -17.40
CA LEU A 37 2.63 -12.78 -16.58
C LEU A 37 3.99 -13.35 -16.99
N LEU A 38 4.24 -13.55 -18.28
CA LEU A 38 5.53 -14.05 -18.75
C LEU A 38 6.68 -13.07 -18.47
N ARG A 39 6.44 -11.77 -18.58
CA ARG A 39 7.43 -10.75 -18.20
C ARG A 39 7.71 -10.83 -16.69
N ALA A 40 6.66 -10.84 -15.87
CA ALA A 40 6.80 -10.98 -14.41
C ALA A 40 7.61 -12.23 -14.03
N ALA A 41 7.31 -13.39 -14.62
CA ALA A 41 8.04 -14.63 -14.35
C ALA A 41 9.51 -14.58 -14.80
N SER A 42 9.80 -13.94 -15.93
CA SER A 42 11.17 -13.76 -16.40
C SER A 42 11.99 -12.87 -15.47
N ASP A 43 11.37 -11.84 -14.90
CA ASP A 43 12.03 -10.94 -13.95
C ASP A 43 12.27 -11.66 -12.60
N THR A 44 11.27 -12.41 -12.11
CA THR A 44 11.36 -13.13 -10.83
C THR A 44 12.29 -14.31 -10.86
N PHE A 45 12.32 -15.11 -11.94
CA PHE A 45 13.12 -16.34 -12.03
C PHE A 45 14.41 -16.16 -12.83
N SER A 46 15.01 -14.97 -12.75
CA SER A 46 16.24 -14.67 -13.49
C SER A 46 17.40 -15.57 -13.03
N GLY A 47 18.04 -16.29 -13.95
CA GLY A 47 19.13 -17.23 -13.63
C GLY A 47 18.69 -18.65 -13.27
N ASP A 48 17.41 -18.87 -12.92
CA ASP A 48 16.84 -20.20 -12.68
C ASP A 48 16.08 -20.71 -13.91
N GLY A 49 16.85 -21.15 -14.91
CA GLY A 49 16.31 -21.56 -16.20
C GLY A 49 15.31 -22.72 -16.13
N GLN A 50 15.53 -23.70 -15.24
CA GLN A 50 14.64 -24.86 -15.10
C GLN A 50 13.25 -24.46 -14.59
N VAL A 51 13.19 -23.64 -13.53
CA VAL A 51 11.94 -23.15 -12.95
C VAL A 51 11.20 -22.28 -13.97
N LEU A 52 11.92 -21.39 -14.65
CA LEU A 52 11.34 -20.53 -15.68
C LEU A 52 10.77 -21.33 -16.86
N GLN A 53 11.46 -22.38 -17.31
CA GLN A 53 10.99 -23.24 -18.39
C GLN A 53 9.75 -24.05 -17.98
N ALA A 54 9.76 -24.65 -16.79
CA ALA A 54 8.61 -25.38 -16.24
C ALA A 54 7.39 -24.46 -16.09
N PHE A 55 7.60 -23.25 -15.56
CA PHE A 55 6.55 -22.25 -15.44
C PHE A 55 5.97 -21.86 -16.81
N ARG A 56 6.83 -21.59 -17.80
CA ARG A 56 6.41 -21.30 -19.18
C ARG A 56 5.66 -22.46 -19.83
N ALA A 57 6.03 -23.70 -19.55
CA ALA A 57 5.31 -24.87 -20.04
C ALA A 57 3.90 -24.93 -19.44
N LYS A 58 3.77 -24.74 -18.12
CA LYS A 58 2.48 -24.73 -17.43
C LYS A 58 1.55 -23.63 -17.94
N VAL A 59 2.04 -22.39 -18.03
CA VAL A 59 1.28 -21.24 -18.52
C VAL A 59 0.80 -21.47 -19.95
N ARG A 60 1.64 -22.05 -20.82
CA ARG A 60 1.25 -22.42 -22.19
C ARG A 60 0.14 -23.45 -22.19
N ALA A 61 0.24 -24.50 -21.38
CA ALA A 61 -0.80 -25.54 -21.27
C ALA A 61 -2.13 -24.97 -20.80
N GLU A 62 -2.13 -24.13 -19.75
CA GLU A 62 -3.33 -23.46 -19.24
C GLU A 62 -3.94 -22.50 -20.26
N THR A 63 -3.10 -21.77 -21.01
CA THR A 63 -3.58 -20.87 -22.07
C THR A 63 -4.21 -21.64 -23.23
N ILE A 64 -3.67 -22.80 -23.59
CA ILE A 64 -4.26 -23.67 -24.63
C ILE A 64 -5.61 -24.20 -24.16
N LYS A 65 -5.71 -24.62 -22.89
CA LYS A 65 -6.98 -25.07 -22.29
C LYS A 65 -8.03 -23.95 -22.30
N GLY A 66 -7.66 -22.76 -21.84
CA GLY A 66 -8.57 -21.60 -21.80
C GLY A 66 -8.97 -21.05 -23.17
N ARG A 67 -8.28 -21.41 -24.26
CA ARG A 67 -8.71 -21.07 -25.63
C ARG A 67 -9.92 -21.88 -26.11
N VAL A 68 -10.14 -23.06 -25.53
CA VAL A 68 -11.25 -23.95 -25.87
C VAL A 68 -12.53 -23.57 -25.11
N GLU A 69 -12.40 -22.88 -23.99
CA GLU A 69 -13.54 -22.40 -23.20
C GLU A 69 -14.36 -21.36 -23.99
N THR A 70 -15.69 -21.56 -24.03
CA THR A 70 -16.64 -20.70 -24.73
C THR A 70 -17.35 -19.72 -23.80
N ASP A 71 -17.32 -19.99 -22.49
CA ASP A 71 -18.07 -19.22 -21.50
C ASP A 71 -17.36 -17.92 -21.11
N PRO A 72 -18.00 -16.75 -21.29
CA PRO A 72 -17.35 -15.45 -21.09
C PRO A 72 -16.93 -15.21 -19.63
N VAL A 73 -17.74 -15.67 -18.67
CA VAL A 73 -17.48 -15.48 -17.23
C VAL A 73 -16.26 -16.28 -16.77
N SER A 74 -16.16 -17.55 -17.20
CA SER A 74 -14.98 -18.39 -16.91
C SER A 74 -13.73 -17.81 -17.57
N TYR A 75 -13.86 -17.38 -18.83
CA TYR A 75 -12.76 -16.77 -19.56
C TYR A 75 -12.22 -15.52 -18.87
N GLU A 76 -13.11 -14.61 -18.44
CA GLU A 76 -12.72 -13.41 -17.70
C GLU A 76 -12.06 -13.74 -16.35
N ALA A 77 -12.58 -14.73 -15.63
CA ALA A 77 -12.00 -15.20 -14.36
C ALA A 77 -10.58 -15.74 -14.55
N ASN A 78 -10.34 -16.53 -15.60
CA ASN A 78 -9.01 -17.03 -15.94
C ASN A 78 -8.03 -15.90 -16.28
N VAL A 79 -8.50 -14.87 -17.01
CA VAL A 79 -7.66 -13.71 -17.33
C VAL A 79 -7.33 -12.90 -16.07
N LYS A 80 -8.29 -12.69 -15.17
CA LYS A 80 -8.06 -12.05 -13.87
C LYS A 80 -7.05 -12.83 -13.03
N HIS A 81 -7.22 -14.15 -12.94
CA HIS A 81 -6.30 -15.02 -12.23
C HIS A 81 -4.85 -14.87 -12.75
N ALA A 82 -4.66 -14.83 -14.08
CA ALA A 82 -3.33 -14.61 -14.66
C ALA A 82 -2.72 -13.24 -14.27
N GLN A 83 -3.54 -12.19 -14.15
CA GLN A 83 -3.06 -10.89 -13.69
C GLN A 83 -2.69 -10.87 -12.21
N GLU A 84 -3.48 -11.55 -11.37
CA GLU A 84 -3.21 -11.70 -9.95
C GLU A 84 -1.92 -12.47 -9.71
N VAL A 85 -1.72 -13.58 -10.41
CA VAL A 85 -0.46 -14.35 -10.38
C VAL A 85 0.72 -13.46 -10.78
N ALA A 86 0.57 -12.65 -11.83
CA ALA A 86 1.61 -11.71 -12.24
C ALA A 86 1.91 -10.64 -11.17
N ALA A 87 0.87 -10.14 -10.49
CA ALA A 87 1.02 -9.18 -9.39
C ALA A 87 1.74 -9.81 -8.19
N VAL A 88 1.35 -11.02 -7.79
CA VAL A 88 1.98 -11.78 -6.69
C VAL A 88 3.44 -12.06 -6.99
N LEU A 89 3.77 -12.49 -8.22
CA LEU A 89 5.16 -12.72 -8.62
C LEU A 89 6.00 -11.45 -8.44
N ARG A 90 5.52 -10.29 -8.91
CA ARG A 90 6.29 -9.04 -8.81
C ARG A 90 6.41 -8.49 -7.39
N ARG A 91 5.36 -8.64 -6.59
CA ARG A 91 5.24 -7.98 -5.29
C ARG A 91 5.77 -8.83 -4.15
N ASN A 92 5.47 -10.13 -4.19
CA ASN A 92 5.58 -11.00 -3.03
C ASN A 92 6.69 -12.05 -3.19
N VAL A 93 7.14 -12.35 -4.42
CA VAL A 93 8.16 -13.37 -4.67
C VAL A 93 9.53 -12.72 -4.87
N VAL A 94 10.49 -13.14 -4.06
CA VAL A 94 11.90 -12.71 -4.14
C VAL A 94 12.82 -13.92 -4.12
N GLN A 95 13.89 -13.87 -4.91
CA GLN A 95 14.87 -14.96 -4.98
C GLN A 95 16.08 -14.67 -4.10
N GLY A 96 16.52 -15.67 -3.35
CA GLY A 96 17.82 -15.67 -2.67
C GLY A 96 18.90 -16.24 -3.57
N VAL A 97 19.97 -15.49 -3.79
CA VAL A 97 21.19 -15.97 -4.45
C VAL A 97 22.28 -16.12 -3.41
N GLN A 98 22.86 -17.30 -3.30
CA GLN A 98 23.99 -17.55 -2.41
C GLN A 98 25.19 -16.71 -2.86
N VAL A 99 25.69 -15.85 -1.99
CA VAL A 99 26.90 -15.07 -2.23
C VAL A 99 28.07 -15.99 -1.96
N ARG A 100 28.67 -16.54 -3.02
CA ARG A 100 29.95 -17.27 -2.93
C ARG A 100 31.08 -16.27 -2.68
N SER A 101 31.17 -15.67 -1.50
CA SER A 101 32.39 -14.97 -1.11
C SER A 101 33.43 -16.00 -0.69
N THR A 102 34.67 -15.83 -1.15
CA THR A 102 35.82 -16.63 -0.74
C THR A 102 36.20 -16.40 0.73
N ALA A 103 35.75 -15.29 1.31
CA ALA A 103 35.76 -15.06 2.75
C ALA A 103 34.51 -15.71 3.35
N LYS A 104 34.69 -16.90 3.94
CA LYS A 104 33.72 -17.44 4.90
C LYS A 104 33.56 -16.38 5.99
N SER A 105 32.32 -16.02 6.33
CA SER A 105 32.07 -15.39 7.62
C SER A 105 32.59 -16.31 8.72
N ASP A 106 33.24 -15.76 9.75
CA ASP A 106 33.88 -16.53 10.84
C ASP A 106 32.94 -17.55 11.52
N ASP A 107 31.62 -17.39 11.35
CA ASP A 107 30.55 -18.26 11.87
C ASP A 107 30.17 -19.47 10.97
N GLY A 108 30.83 -19.67 9.82
CA GLY A 108 30.55 -20.82 8.93
C GLY A 108 29.17 -20.83 8.26
N LYS A 109 28.41 -19.73 8.32
CA LYS A 109 27.06 -19.63 7.75
C LYS A 109 27.07 -19.12 6.30
N ASP A 110 26.22 -19.70 5.47
CA ASP A 110 26.02 -19.26 4.09
C ASP A 110 25.33 -17.89 4.03
N VAL A 111 25.94 -16.93 3.34
CA VAL A 111 25.37 -15.60 3.14
C VAL A 111 24.53 -15.60 1.86
N TRP A 112 23.24 -15.33 1.99
CA TRP A 112 22.32 -15.22 0.87
C TRP A 112 21.97 -13.75 0.60
N ARG A 113 21.99 -13.35 -0.68
CA ARG A 113 21.53 -12.05 -1.14
C ARG A 113 20.14 -12.19 -1.74
N LEU A 114 19.16 -11.49 -1.17
CA LEU A 114 17.83 -11.39 -1.74
C LEU A 114 17.82 -10.41 -2.92
N ARG A 115 17.20 -10.80 -4.03
CA ARG A 115 16.94 -9.94 -5.19
C ARG A 115 15.59 -9.24 -5.00
N ILE A 116 15.64 -7.96 -4.65
CA ILE A 116 14.47 -7.12 -4.37
C ILE A 116 14.30 -6.14 -5.53
N ASN A 117 13.11 -6.12 -6.13
CA ASN A 117 12.77 -5.25 -7.27
C ASN A 117 11.96 -4.02 -6.81
N GLU A 118 11.86 -2.99 -7.64
CA GLU A 118 11.14 -1.73 -7.32
C GLU A 118 9.68 -1.94 -6.92
N HIS A 119 9.05 -2.99 -7.44
CA HIS A 119 7.63 -3.30 -7.21
C HIS A 119 7.40 -4.33 -6.10
N THR A 120 8.46 -4.78 -5.41
CA THR A 120 8.31 -5.70 -4.29
C THR A 120 7.70 -4.97 -3.09
N GLU A 121 6.58 -5.49 -2.60
CA GLU A 121 5.91 -4.93 -1.43
C GLU A 121 6.70 -5.38 -0.20
N LEU A 122 7.52 -4.46 0.33
CA LEU A 122 8.18 -4.65 1.61
C LEU A 122 7.12 -4.46 2.70
N GLY A 123 6.50 -5.56 3.11
CA GLY A 123 5.53 -5.55 4.20
C GLY A 123 6.14 -4.92 5.45
N SER A 124 5.41 -4.00 6.07
CA SER A 124 5.78 -3.55 7.41
C SER A 124 5.57 -4.72 8.38
N ASN A 125 6.48 -4.90 9.34
CA ASN A 125 6.40 -6.00 10.31
C ASN A 125 5.09 -6.00 11.14
N GLU A 126 4.32 -4.91 11.13
CA GLU A 126 3.02 -4.82 11.81
C GLU A 126 1.87 -5.45 10.98
N THR A 127 1.85 -5.24 9.67
CA THR A 127 0.82 -5.78 8.76
C THR A 127 0.89 -7.31 8.65
N ILE A 128 2.11 -7.88 8.62
CA ILE A 128 2.34 -9.33 8.54
C ILE A 128 1.87 -10.04 9.81
N LYS A 129 1.99 -9.40 10.98
CA LYS A 129 1.52 -9.94 12.26
C LYS A 129 0.01 -9.96 12.39
N GLN A 130 -0.68 -8.96 11.82
CA GLN A 130 -2.14 -8.94 11.78
C GLN A 130 -2.68 -10.05 10.87
N ALA A 131 -2.05 -10.28 9.71
CA ALA A 131 -2.44 -11.35 8.78
C ALA A 131 -2.24 -12.77 9.36
N SER A 132 -1.16 -13.01 10.12
CA SER A 132 -0.93 -14.32 10.76
C SER A 132 -1.79 -14.57 12.00
N CYS A 133 -2.41 -13.53 12.56
CA CYS A 133 -3.34 -13.64 13.70
C CYS A 133 -4.76 -14.03 13.29
N GLY A 134 -5.09 -14.02 11.99
CA GLY A 134 -6.43 -14.31 11.46
C GLY A 134 -6.66 -15.75 11.01
N LEU A 135 -5.64 -16.61 10.99
CA LEU A 135 -5.84 -18.04 10.73
C LEU A 135 -6.18 -18.75 12.05
N PRO A 136 -7.34 -19.44 12.16
CA PRO A 136 -7.63 -20.25 13.32
C PRO A 136 -6.57 -21.34 13.44
N LYS A 137 -5.91 -21.43 14.60
CA LYS A 137 -5.10 -22.60 14.94
C LYS A 137 -6.05 -23.79 15.04
N ALA A 138 -5.65 -24.94 14.50
CA ALA A 138 -6.47 -26.15 14.40
C ALA A 138 -6.99 -26.68 15.76
N ASP A 139 -6.48 -26.16 16.88
CA ASP A 139 -6.75 -26.63 18.22
C ASP A 139 -7.90 -25.88 18.95
N ASP A 140 -8.42 -24.79 18.40
CA ASP A 140 -9.43 -23.95 19.07
C ASP A 140 -10.89 -24.43 18.88
N ALA A 141 -11.10 -25.52 18.14
CA ALA A 141 -12.44 -26.02 17.79
C ALA A 141 -13.26 -26.55 18.97
N ASN A 142 -12.67 -26.80 20.15
CA ASN A 142 -13.35 -27.46 21.27
C ASN A 142 -13.67 -26.54 22.47
N ASN A 143 -13.39 -25.24 22.38
CA ASN A 143 -13.54 -24.34 23.52
C ASN A 143 -14.93 -23.67 23.56
N ARG A 144 -15.89 -24.32 24.22
CA ARG A 144 -17.29 -23.86 24.42
C ARG A 144 -17.41 -22.44 24.99
N ARG A 145 -16.36 -21.95 25.68
CA ARG A 145 -16.28 -20.58 26.24
C ARG A 145 -16.06 -19.48 25.20
N ALA A 146 -15.43 -19.77 24.05
CA ALA A 146 -15.22 -18.77 22.99
C ALA A 146 -16.54 -18.39 22.32
N ARG A 147 -17.36 -19.39 21.95
CA ARG A 147 -18.69 -19.19 21.33
C ARG A 147 -19.64 -18.35 22.17
N LYS A 148 -19.59 -18.46 23.51
CA LYS A 148 -20.44 -17.67 24.42
C LYS A 148 -20.03 -16.20 24.50
N ARG A 149 -18.75 -15.87 24.30
CA ARG A 149 -18.27 -14.48 24.27
C ARG A 149 -18.59 -13.79 22.94
N ASP A 150 -18.45 -14.51 21.84
CA ASP A 150 -18.73 -13.97 20.50
C ASP A 150 -20.25 -13.76 20.30
N ALA A 151 -21.09 -14.68 20.79
CA ALA A 151 -22.55 -14.51 20.78
C ALA A 151 -23.03 -13.35 21.69
N LYS A 152 -22.28 -13.00 22.74
CA LYS A 152 -22.58 -11.85 23.59
C LYS A 152 -22.22 -10.53 22.91
N ARG A 153 -21.10 -10.48 22.18
CA ARG A 153 -20.67 -9.31 21.39
C ARG A 153 -21.62 -8.98 20.23
N LEU A 154 -22.24 -9.99 19.61
CA LEU A 154 -23.22 -9.78 18.54
C LEU A 154 -24.54 -9.17 19.05
N LYS A 155 -24.97 -9.49 20.28
CA LYS A 155 -26.20 -8.93 20.86
C LYS A 155 -26.07 -7.49 21.37
N GLU A 156 -24.85 -7.06 21.74
CA GLU A 156 -24.60 -5.71 22.26
C GLU A 156 -24.36 -4.68 21.14
N GLY A 157 -24.06 -5.12 19.91
CA GLY A 157 -23.82 -4.25 18.76
C GLY A 157 -25.05 -3.77 18.00
N GLU A 158 -26.21 -4.42 18.17
CA GLU A 158 -27.41 -4.16 17.35
C GLU A 158 -28.36 -3.08 17.91
N THR A 159 -28.10 -2.54 19.11
CA THR A 159 -28.99 -1.54 19.76
C THR A 159 -28.48 -0.10 19.74
N ALA A 160 -27.34 0.18 19.10
CA ALA A 160 -26.72 1.52 19.10
C ALA A 160 -26.83 2.30 17.77
N ALA A 161 -27.57 1.80 16.77
CA ALA A 161 -27.60 2.37 15.41
C ALA A 161 -29.01 2.73 14.90
N ILE A 162 -29.94 3.10 15.79
CA ILE A 162 -31.24 3.63 15.39
C ILE A 162 -31.54 4.88 16.23
N HIS A 163 -30.93 6.02 15.91
CA HIS A 163 -31.46 7.37 16.18
C HIS A 163 -30.56 8.42 15.53
N ALA A 164 -31.05 9.02 14.45
CA ALA A 164 -30.92 10.42 14.02
C ALA A 164 -30.78 10.53 12.50
N VAL A 165 -31.92 10.65 11.82
CA VAL A 165 -32.06 11.27 10.51
C VAL A 165 -33.12 12.35 10.67
N SER A 166 -32.77 13.61 10.42
CA SER A 166 -33.73 14.67 10.06
C SER A 166 -32.96 15.85 9.45
N ASP A 167 -32.86 15.85 8.12
CA ASP A 167 -33.35 16.88 7.19
C ASP A 167 -32.84 18.36 7.20
N ILE A 168 -32.50 18.80 5.96
CA ILE A 168 -32.63 20.16 5.32
C ILE A 168 -31.41 21.13 5.37
N PRO A 169 -31.08 21.93 4.32
CA PRO A 169 -31.19 21.77 2.85
C PRO A 169 -29.93 22.22 2.04
N LEU A 170 -29.99 22.01 0.72
CA LEU A 170 -29.14 22.64 -0.29
C LEU A 170 -29.70 24.03 -0.65
N SER A 171 -28.97 25.13 -0.43
CA SER A 171 -29.13 26.37 -1.21
C SER A 171 -27.89 27.27 -1.18
N SER A 172 -27.70 27.90 -2.32
CA SER A 172 -26.61 28.76 -2.78
C SER A 172 -26.37 30.06 -2.00
N SER A 173 -25.17 30.59 -2.24
CA SER A 173 -24.76 32.01 -2.24
C SER A 173 -24.70 32.76 -0.90
N SER A 174 -23.48 32.84 -0.36
CA SER A 174 -22.87 34.13 -0.02
C SER A 174 -21.35 33.97 -0.05
N ILE A 175 -20.78 34.45 -1.16
CA ILE A 175 -19.38 34.88 -1.22
C ILE A 175 -19.23 35.94 -0.12
N VAL A 176 -18.49 35.58 0.93
CA VAL A 176 -17.96 36.55 1.88
C VAL A 176 -16.46 36.51 1.70
N ASP A 177 -15.95 37.62 1.20
CA ASP A 177 -14.54 37.91 0.96
C ASP A 177 -13.76 37.81 2.28
N ALA A 178 -13.25 36.61 2.56
CA ALA A 178 -12.23 36.42 3.56
C ALA A 178 -10.90 36.78 2.91
N GLU A 179 -10.39 37.96 3.25
CA GLU A 179 -9.13 38.56 2.81
C GLU A 179 -8.04 37.51 2.59
N SER A 180 -7.82 37.16 1.31
CA SER A 180 -6.76 36.27 0.88
C SER A 180 -5.44 37.02 0.99
N ASN A 181 -4.74 36.85 2.12
CA ASN A 181 -3.28 36.94 2.11
C ASN A 181 -2.74 35.74 1.34
N ASP A 182 -2.91 35.81 0.02
CA ASP A 182 -2.51 34.80 -0.94
C ASP A 182 -0.98 34.86 -1.01
N THR A 183 -0.35 34.14 -0.09
CA THR A 183 1.10 34.00 -0.04
C THR A 183 1.46 33.08 -1.20
N THR A 184 1.61 33.64 -2.40
CA THR A 184 1.94 32.88 -3.61
C THR A 184 3.28 32.19 -3.38
N LEU A 185 3.21 30.92 -2.99
CA LEU A 185 4.37 30.12 -2.65
C LEU A 185 5.34 30.05 -3.84
N PRO A 186 6.64 30.33 -3.63
CA PRO A 186 7.58 30.39 -4.73
C PRO A 186 7.73 29.03 -5.43
N ARG A 187 7.28 28.96 -6.68
CA ARG A 187 7.29 27.74 -7.52
C ARG A 187 8.69 27.21 -7.86
N ASN A 188 9.74 28.02 -7.67
CA ASN A 188 11.12 27.69 -7.99
C ASN A 188 11.95 27.43 -6.71
N TYR A 189 12.76 26.37 -6.72
CA TYR A 189 13.60 25.96 -5.57
C TYR A 189 14.53 27.08 -5.06
N SER A 190 15.09 27.90 -5.96
CA SER A 190 15.97 29.03 -5.59
C SER A 190 15.22 30.12 -4.81
N ALA A 191 13.99 30.42 -5.20
CA ALA A 191 13.13 31.38 -4.52
C ALA A 191 12.63 30.82 -3.17
N LEU A 192 12.27 29.53 -3.12
CA LEU A 192 11.90 28.84 -1.88
C LEU A 192 13.07 28.79 -0.88
N LYS A 193 14.31 28.61 -1.36
CA LYS A 193 15.51 28.66 -0.51
C LYS A 193 15.76 30.05 0.07
N ARG A 194 15.48 31.14 -0.68
CA ARG A 194 15.59 32.52 -0.19
C ARG A 194 14.52 32.79 0.87
N ALA A 195 13.26 32.47 0.56
CA ALA A 195 12.14 32.62 1.49
C ALA A 195 12.35 31.80 2.78
N HIS A 196 12.89 30.58 2.70
CA HIS A 196 13.22 29.78 3.89
C HIS A 196 14.26 30.45 4.78
N LYS A 197 15.14 31.30 4.25
CA LYS A 197 16.11 32.02 5.06
C LYS A 197 15.45 33.11 5.92
N GLU A 198 14.34 33.66 5.45
CA GLU A 198 13.62 34.79 6.08
C GLU A 198 12.49 34.34 7.01
N ARG A 199 12.28 33.02 7.17
CA ARG A 199 11.22 32.47 8.00
C ARG A 199 11.41 32.81 9.49
N LYS A 200 10.30 32.91 10.21
CA LYS A 200 10.30 33.03 11.67
C LYS A 200 10.49 31.64 12.28
N LEU A 201 11.42 31.52 13.22
CA LEU A 201 11.65 30.26 13.93
C LEU A 201 10.84 30.28 15.24
N PRO A 202 9.96 29.30 15.49
CA PRO A 202 9.23 29.22 16.74
C PRO A 202 10.20 28.95 17.90
N THR A 203 10.10 29.76 18.95
CA THR A 203 10.83 29.54 20.21
C THR A 203 10.02 28.59 21.09
N LEU A 204 10.61 27.47 21.48
CA LEU A 204 9.96 26.45 22.31
C LEU A 204 10.34 26.69 23.77
N ARG A 205 9.38 27.13 24.58
CA ARG A 205 9.52 27.24 26.05
C ARG A 205 9.12 25.91 26.69
N GLU A 206 9.84 25.52 27.74
CA GLU A 206 9.55 24.25 28.42
C GLU A 206 8.25 24.28 29.23
N GLU A 207 7.79 25.46 29.64
CA GLU A 207 6.56 25.68 30.43
C GLU A 207 5.27 25.35 29.64
N ASP A 208 5.33 25.53 28.32
CA ASP A 208 4.23 25.32 27.37
C ASP A 208 4.09 23.85 26.93
N LEU A 209 4.99 22.98 27.42
CA LEU A 209 5.04 21.57 27.07
C LEU A 209 4.47 20.71 28.20
N GLU A 210 3.56 19.82 27.85
CA GLU A 210 3.20 18.69 28.69
C GLU A 210 3.93 17.45 28.19
N GLU A 211 4.82 16.90 29.02
CA GLU A 211 5.53 15.66 28.74
C GLU A 211 4.83 14.50 29.46
N SER A 212 4.47 13.46 28.72
CA SER A 212 3.97 12.20 29.29
C SER A 212 4.75 10.99 28.78
N PHE A 213 5.02 10.06 29.68
CA PHE A 213 5.81 8.85 29.40
C PHE A 213 4.90 7.64 29.43
N VAL A 214 4.74 7.00 28.28
CA VAL A 214 3.89 5.83 28.14
C VAL A 214 4.77 4.61 27.90
N ARG A 215 4.29 3.43 28.30
CA ARG A 215 4.89 2.17 27.86
C ARG A 215 4.80 2.09 26.35
N GLY A 216 5.83 1.54 25.71
CA GLY A 216 5.83 1.40 24.27
C GLY A 216 4.56 0.70 23.81
N MET A 217 3.82 1.31 22.89
CA MET A 217 2.60 0.72 22.35
C MET A 217 3.03 -0.48 21.50
N GLY A 218 2.93 -1.67 22.09
CA GLY A 218 3.53 -2.92 21.62
C GLY A 218 2.82 -3.53 20.41
N SER A 219 2.63 -2.77 19.33
CA SER A 219 2.14 -3.31 18.04
C SER A 219 3.26 -3.97 17.20
N GLY A 220 4.53 -3.81 17.60
CA GLY A 220 5.71 -4.41 16.95
C GLY A 220 6.34 -5.59 17.72
N PRO A 221 7.39 -6.27 17.18
CA PRO A 221 8.15 -7.31 17.90
C PRO A 221 8.96 -6.66 19.02
N GLY A 222 8.28 -6.39 20.12
CA GLY A 222 8.84 -5.76 21.30
C GLY A 222 9.60 -6.78 22.13
N GLY A 223 10.93 -6.66 22.18
CA GLY A 223 11.73 -7.39 23.16
C GLY A 223 11.29 -7.05 24.60
N GLN A 224 11.75 -7.83 25.58
CA GLN A 224 11.38 -7.65 26.99
C GLN A 224 11.54 -6.21 27.52
N SER A 225 12.49 -5.45 26.98
CA SER A 225 12.73 -4.06 27.36
C SER A 225 11.58 -3.10 26.99
N ILE A 226 10.84 -3.34 25.92
CA ILE A 226 9.77 -2.44 25.47
C ILE A 226 8.53 -2.54 26.37
N ASN A 227 8.24 -3.74 26.87
CA ASN A 227 7.10 -3.99 27.76
C ASN A 227 7.37 -3.53 29.20
N LYS A 228 8.64 -3.47 29.61
CA LYS A 228 9.05 -3.11 30.98
C LYS A 228 9.32 -1.61 31.15
N THR A 229 9.84 -0.93 30.13
CA THR A 229 10.32 0.45 30.25
C THR A 229 9.36 1.47 29.61
N ASN A 230 9.08 2.56 30.32
CA ASN A 230 8.25 3.69 29.86
C ASN A 230 9.06 4.65 28.95
N ASN A 231 9.61 4.15 27.85
CA ASN A 231 10.52 4.92 26.98
C ASN A 231 9.82 5.71 25.85
N ASN A 232 8.51 5.55 25.67
CA ASN A 232 7.76 6.29 24.65
C ASN A 232 7.40 7.67 25.20
N VAL A 233 7.87 8.71 24.53
CA VAL A 233 7.66 10.11 24.93
C VAL A 233 6.51 10.68 24.10
N GLN A 234 5.50 11.16 24.79
CA GLN A 234 4.42 11.95 24.21
C GLN A 234 4.56 13.40 24.67
N LEU A 235 4.63 14.32 23.72
CA LEU A 235 4.68 15.76 23.96
C LEU A 235 3.41 16.40 23.43
N LEU A 236 2.76 17.21 24.27
CA LEU A 236 1.70 18.12 23.88
C LEU A 236 2.20 19.56 24.04
N HIS A 237 2.06 20.36 22.99
CA HIS A 237 2.26 21.80 23.08
C HIS A 237 0.91 22.45 23.41
N LYS A 238 0.76 22.98 24.64
CA LYS A 238 -0.50 23.54 25.14
C LYS A 238 -1.10 24.63 24.24
N PRO A 239 -0.36 25.65 23.79
CA PRO A 239 -0.98 26.77 23.07
C PRO A 239 -1.41 26.41 21.64
N THR A 240 -0.75 25.45 20.98
CA THR A 240 -1.13 25.02 19.61
C THR A 240 -1.92 23.72 19.57
N GLY A 241 -2.02 22.99 20.67
CA GLY A 241 -2.70 21.69 20.76
C GLY A 241 -2.00 20.55 20.00
N ILE A 242 -0.79 20.77 19.45
CA ILE A 242 -0.09 19.75 18.65
C ILE A 242 0.46 18.66 19.56
N ARG A 243 0.09 17.40 19.26
CA ARG A 243 0.64 16.20 19.90
C ARG A 243 1.70 15.52 19.03
N VAL A 244 2.77 15.07 19.67
CA VAL A 244 3.86 14.30 19.05
C VAL A 244 4.17 13.10 19.92
N ASN A 245 4.21 11.92 19.32
CA ASN A 245 4.74 10.71 19.94
C ASN A 245 6.10 10.36 19.33
N CYS A 246 7.03 9.87 20.15
CA CYS A 246 8.33 9.44 19.68
C CYS A 246 8.82 8.21 20.45
N GLN A 247 9.14 7.16 19.71
CA GLN A 247 9.74 5.93 20.21
C GLN A 247 10.76 5.41 19.18
N GLU A 248 11.89 6.09 19.06
CA GLU A 248 12.91 5.78 18.05
C GLU A 248 14.04 4.92 18.62
N THR A 249 14.40 5.14 19.88
CA THR A 249 15.50 4.46 20.56
C THR A 249 15.06 3.83 21.87
N ARG A 250 15.92 2.97 22.45
CA ARG A 250 15.74 2.42 23.80
C ARG A 250 16.00 3.43 24.92
N SER A 251 16.48 4.63 24.62
CA SER A 251 16.85 5.65 25.60
C SER A 251 15.79 6.75 25.67
N LEU A 252 15.27 7.01 26.87
CA LEU A 252 14.29 8.06 27.12
C LEU A 252 14.83 9.46 26.78
N SER A 253 16.08 9.76 27.12
CA SER A 253 16.68 11.08 26.87
C SER A 253 16.81 11.39 25.37
N GLN A 254 17.20 10.39 24.58
CA GLN A 254 17.26 10.50 23.12
C GLN A 254 15.85 10.70 22.55
N ASN A 255 14.87 9.92 23.01
CA ASN A 255 13.49 10.07 22.57
C ASN A 255 12.90 11.44 22.95
N ARG A 256 13.26 12.03 24.10
CA ARG A 256 12.87 13.41 24.47
C ARG A 256 13.45 14.43 23.48
N MET A 257 14.74 14.31 23.15
CA MET A 257 15.38 15.20 22.16
C MET A 257 14.71 15.07 20.78
N PHE A 258 14.42 13.84 20.33
CA PHE A 258 13.76 13.61 19.05
C PHE A 258 12.34 14.15 19.04
N ALA A 259 11.56 13.92 20.10
CA ALA A 259 10.20 14.45 20.23
C ALA A 259 10.19 15.98 20.13
N ARG A 260 11.10 16.68 20.82
CA ARG A 260 11.24 18.14 20.75
C ARG A 260 11.59 18.62 19.34
N ARG A 261 12.50 17.92 18.66
CA ARG A 261 12.88 18.24 17.27
C ARG A 261 11.71 18.08 16.29
N ILE A 262 10.93 17.01 16.44
CA ILE A 262 9.74 16.75 15.62
C ILE A 262 8.68 17.80 15.89
N LEU A 263 8.44 18.15 17.16
CA LEU A 263 7.50 19.19 17.54
C LEU A 263 7.86 20.55 16.95
N LEU A 264 9.15 20.94 17.03
CA LEU A 264 9.65 22.17 16.43
C LEU A 264 9.45 22.20 14.91
N ALA A 265 9.66 21.07 14.23
CA ALA A 265 9.40 20.96 12.79
C ALA A 265 7.91 21.10 12.44
N LYS A 266 7.00 20.57 13.27
CA LYS A 266 5.55 20.74 13.10
C LYS A 266 5.11 22.19 13.35
N LEU A 267 5.65 22.84 14.37
CA LEU A 267 5.39 24.25 14.65
C LEU A 267 5.87 25.15 13.51
N ASP A 268 7.08 24.90 13.00
CA ASP A 268 7.64 25.61 11.85
C ASP A 268 6.78 25.47 10.59
N GLN A 269 6.14 24.31 10.39
CA GLN A 269 5.20 24.10 9.29
C GLN A 269 3.88 24.85 9.48
N LEU A 270 3.41 25.01 10.72
CA LEU A 270 2.20 25.76 11.04
C LEU A 270 2.42 27.27 10.88
N GLU A 271 3.55 27.80 11.37
CA GLU A 271 3.87 29.23 11.26
C GLU A 271 4.27 29.65 9.85
N ASN A 272 4.97 28.78 9.10
CA ASN A 272 5.49 29.09 7.76
C ASN A 272 5.00 28.05 6.73
N PRO A 273 3.73 28.10 6.32
CA PRO A 273 3.18 27.16 5.34
C PRO A 273 3.97 27.25 4.03
N GLY A 274 4.45 26.10 3.53
CA GLY A 274 5.16 25.96 2.24
C GLY A 274 6.59 26.50 2.17
N ILE A 275 7.07 27.17 3.22
CA ILE A 275 8.46 27.62 3.38
C ILE A 275 9.16 26.86 4.54
N SER A 276 8.48 25.85 5.08
CA SER A 276 8.96 25.01 6.17
C SER A 276 10.23 24.22 5.78
N LYS A 277 10.95 23.72 6.80
CA LYS A 277 12.19 22.96 6.58
C LYS A 277 11.92 21.67 5.82
N THR A 278 10.80 21.02 6.12
CA THR A 278 10.32 19.81 5.46
C THR A 278 10.00 20.07 3.99
N ASP A 279 9.36 21.19 3.68
CA ASP A 279 9.02 21.57 2.30
C ASP A 279 10.28 21.88 1.48
N LEU A 280 11.27 22.55 2.07
CA LEU A 280 12.56 22.79 1.43
C LEU A 280 13.29 21.47 1.12
N ILE A 281 13.29 20.52 2.06
CA ILE A 281 13.90 19.19 1.85
C ILE A 281 13.18 18.46 0.71
N ARG A 282 11.85 18.46 0.70
CA ARG A 282 11.02 17.87 -0.36
C ARG A 282 11.33 18.51 -1.72
N ALA A 283 11.36 19.84 -1.81
CA ALA A 283 11.68 20.57 -3.03
C ALA A 283 13.10 20.28 -3.54
N LYS A 284 14.08 20.14 -2.62
CA LYS A 284 15.46 19.77 -2.96
C LYS A 284 15.55 18.38 -3.58
N MET A 285 14.79 17.42 -3.06
CA MET A 285 14.75 16.05 -3.60
C MET A 285 14.13 16.03 -5.00
N ASN A 286 13.00 16.69 -5.19
CA ASN A 286 12.34 16.80 -6.49
C ASN A 286 13.25 17.46 -7.56
N GLU A 287 13.99 18.50 -7.17
CA GLU A 287 14.94 19.16 -8.08
C GLU A 287 16.13 18.25 -8.45
N ARG A 288 16.65 17.47 -7.48
CA ARG A 288 17.70 16.46 -7.75
C ARG A 288 17.21 15.39 -8.73
N GLU A 289 16.00 14.90 -8.54
CA GLU A 289 15.39 13.90 -9.42
C GLU A 289 15.15 14.45 -10.83
N ARG A 290 14.62 15.68 -10.94
CA ARG A 290 14.43 16.38 -12.22
C ARG A 290 15.75 16.50 -12.99
N ARG A 291 16.85 16.84 -12.31
CA ARG A 291 18.19 16.90 -12.91
C ARG A 291 18.68 15.53 -13.39
N ARG A 292 18.48 14.48 -12.60
CA ARG A 292 18.80 13.09 -13.00
C ARG A 292 18.02 12.68 -14.25
N ARG A 293 16.71 12.92 -14.28
CA ARG A 293 15.84 12.60 -15.42
C ARG A 293 16.25 13.36 -16.69
N LYS A 294 16.60 14.65 -16.58
CA LYS A 294 17.11 15.44 -17.73
C LYS A 294 18.43 14.89 -18.26
N LYS A 295 19.38 14.53 -17.38
CA LYS A 295 20.66 13.92 -17.78
C LYS A 295 20.46 12.58 -18.47
N ALA A 296 19.57 11.73 -17.94
CA ALA A 296 19.23 10.44 -18.54
C ALA A 296 18.60 10.61 -19.94
N LYS A 297 17.64 11.55 -20.10
CA LYS A 297 17.06 11.86 -21.41
C LYS A 297 18.09 12.39 -22.41
N LYS A 298 19.00 13.27 -21.98
CA LYS A 298 20.08 13.77 -22.84
C LYS A 298 21.00 12.63 -23.29
N LYS A 299 21.38 11.73 -22.37
CA LYS A 299 22.17 10.54 -22.69
C LYS A 299 21.46 9.62 -23.68
N ALA A 300 20.18 9.32 -23.45
CA ALA A 300 19.39 8.49 -24.36
C ALA A 300 19.35 9.10 -25.77
N LYS A 301 19.05 10.40 -25.90
CA LYS A 301 19.08 11.10 -27.19
C LYS A 301 20.45 11.07 -27.88
N THR A 302 21.54 11.26 -27.12
CA THR A 302 22.89 11.17 -27.72
C THR A 302 23.25 9.75 -28.15
N THR A 303 22.77 8.72 -27.43
CA THR A 303 22.96 7.31 -27.82
C THR A 303 22.13 6.94 -29.04
N GLU A 304 20.89 7.45 -29.15
CA GLU A 304 20.03 7.29 -30.32
C GLU A 304 20.59 7.99 -31.57
N GLN A 305 21.30 9.10 -31.42
CA GLN A 305 21.94 9.83 -32.53
C GLN A 305 23.30 9.23 -32.97
N ALA A 306 23.91 8.38 -32.15
CA ALA A 306 25.20 7.76 -32.42
C ALA A 306 25.10 6.35 -33.00
N ASN A 307 23.90 5.77 -33.02
CA ASN A 307 23.56 4.48 -33.64
C ASN A 307 22.82 4.72 -34.96
#